data_AF-V5HR20-F1
#
_entry.id   AF-V5HR20-F1
#
_cell.length_a   1.000
_cell.length_b   1.000
_cell.length_c   1.000
_cell.angle_alpha   90.00
_cell.angle_beta   90.00
_cell.angle_gamma   90.00
#
_symmetry.space_group_name_H-M   'P 1'
#
loop_
_entity.id
_entity.type
_entity.pdbx_description
1 polymer ?
#
loop_
_entity_poly.entity_id
_entity_poly.type
_entity_poly.pdbx_seq_one_letter_code
_entity_poly.pdbx_strand_id
1 'polypeptide(L)'
;LYKAWYRQMPSIVKMYDIPVSAEQGRAKLRQEFLRSKHVRDIRSIDLLVIKGQMELVETLKIFKQKSHVMAFLQGHGRNRSRTDLHST
;
A
#
# COMPACT_ATOMS: atom_id res chain seq x y z
N LEU A 1 1.01 -4.77 14.01
CA LEU A 1 1.00 -4.84 12.53
C LEU A 1 1.59 -3.60 11.85
N TYR A 2 1.04 -2.39 12.03
CA TYR A 2 1.52 -1.16 11.41
C TYR A 2 3.04 -0.92 11.55
N LYS A 3 3.59 -1.02 12.77
CA LYS A 3 5.02 -0.86 13.04
C LYS A 3 5.91 -1.88 12.29
N ALA A 4 5.40 -3.07 12.01
CA ALA A 4 6.15 -4.09 11.27
C ALA A 4 6.29 -3.67 9.79
N TRP A 5 5.17 -3.31 9.16
CA TRP A 5 5.16 -2.75 7.81
C TRP A 5 6.03 -1.50 7.69
N TYR A 6 5.93 -0.56 8.64
CA TYR A 6 6.70 0.69 8.61
C TYR A 6 8.22 0.46 8.60
N ARG A 7 8.69 -0.50 9.40
CA ARG A 7 10.11 -0.88 9.48
C ARG A 7 10.59 -1.60 8.22
N GLN A 8 9.75 -2.44 7.62
CA GLN A 8 10.11 -3.22 6.45
C GLN A 8 9.99 -2.45 5.13
N MET A 9 9.32 -1.28 5.12
CA MET A 9 9.10 -0.50 3.90
C MET A 9 10.37 -0.23 3.08
N PRO A 10 11.51 0.21 3.67
CA PRO A 10 12.74 0.43 2.89
C PRO A 10 13.26 -0.86 2.25
N SER A 11 13.20 -1.98 2.98
CA SER A 11 13.58 -3.29 2.46
C SER A 11 12.70 -3.72 1.30
N ILE A 12 11.38 -3.52 1.40
CA ILE A 12 10.42 -3.86 0.35
C ILE A 12 10.68 -3.04 -0.92
N VAL A 13 10.87 -1.73 -0.80
CA VAL A 13 11.18 -0.85 -1.94
C VAL A 13 12.46 -1.32 -2.65
N LYS A 14 13.49 -1.68 -1.89
CA LYS A 14 14.75 -2.18 -2.44
C LYS A 14 14.61 -3.58 -3.08
N MET A 15 13.95 -4.52 -2.42
CA MET A 15 13.77 -5.90 -2.92
C MET A 15 13.00 -5.95 -4.23
N TYR A 16 12.02 -5.06 -4.39
CA TYR A 16 11.17 -5.00 -5.57
C TYR A 16 11.61 -3.95 -6.60
N ASP A 17 12.71 -3.23 -6.34
CA ASP A 17 13.25 -2.17 -7.20
C ASP A 17 12.17 -1.16 -7.62
N ILE A 18 11.43 -0.64 -6.65
CA ILE A 18 10.25 0.18 -6.89
C ILE A 18 10.65 1.65 -7.02
N PRO A 19 10.22 2.39 -8.07
CA PRO A 19 10.53 3.82 -8.25
C PRO A 19 9.65 4.72 -7.36
N VAL A 20 9.53 4.39 -6.07
CA VAL A 20 8.92 5.25 -5.04
C VAL A 20 9.81 5.25 -3.80
N SER A 21 9.83 6.38 -3.11
CA SER A 21 10.56 6.50 -1.85
C SER A 21 9.90 5.65 -0.75
N ALA A 22 10.71 5.19 0.22
CA ALA A 22 10.19 4.49 1.40
C ALA A 22 9.22 5.37 2.21
N GLU A 23 9.39 6.69 2.18
CA GLU A 23 8.47 7.64 2.82
C GLU A 23 7.11 7.69 2.14
N GLN A 24 7.07 7.74 0.81
CA GLN A 24 5.82 7.62 0.05
C GLN A 24 5.11 6.30 0.36
N GLY A 25 5.86 5.20 0.45
CA GLY A 25 5.30 3.90 0.84
C GLY A 25 4.73 3.90 2.27
N ARG A 26 5.41 4.54 3.22
CA ARG A 26 4.92 4.71 4.60
C ARG A 26 3.66 5.59 4.67
N ALA A 27 3.61 6.66 3.87
CA ALA A 27 2.44 7.52 3.78
C ALA A 27 1.23 6.76 3.22
N LYS A 28 1.44 5.96 2.15
CA LYS A 28 0.40 5.09 1.59
C LYS A 28 -0.07 4.04 2.60
N LEU A 29 0.85 3.39 3.30
CA LEU A 29 0.54 2.46 4.39
C LEU A 29 -0.37 3.12 5.44
N ARG A 30 -0.03 4.34 5.88
CA ARG A 30 -0.86 5.10 6.83
C ARG A 30 -2.26 5.36 6.28
N GLN A 31 -2.38 5.75 5.02
CA GLN A 31 -3.67 5.97 4.36
C GLN A 31 -4.54 4.71 4.40
N GLU A 32 -3.98 3.54 4.09
CA GLU A 32 -4.72 2.27 4.09
C GLU A 32 -5.19 1.87 5.49
N PHE A 33 -4.35 2.06 6.53
CA PHE A 33 -4.78 1.84 7.92
C PHE A 33 -5.87 2.82 8.36
N LEU A 34 -5.79 4.08 7.93
CA LEU A 34 -6.82 5.08 8.22
C LEU A 34 -8.14 4.80 7.48
N ARG A 35 -8.09 4.22 6.28
CA ARG A 35 -9.30 3.82 5.54
C ARG A 35 -10.15 2.85 6.36
N SER A 36 -9.53 1.95 7.12
CA SER A 36 -10.23 0.98 7.97
C SER A 36 -10.60 1.52 9.37
N LYS A 37 -10.34 2.80 9.69
CA LYS A 37 -10.61 3.40 11.01
C LYS A 37 -12.07 3.29 11.47
N HIS A 38 -13.02 3.24 10.53
CA HIS A 38 -14.45 3.24 10.82
C HIS A 38 -15.00 1.86 11.19
N VAL A 39 -14.21 0.78 11.01
CA VAL A 39 -14.63 -0.59 11.32
C VAL A 39 -14.65 -0.76 12.85
N ARG A 40 -15.82 -1.12 13.38
CA ARG A 40 -16.04 -1.30 14.83
C ARG A 40 -16.30 -2.76 15.24
N ASP A 41 -16.73 -3.60 14.30
CA ASP A 41 -16.98 -5.02 14.57
C ASP A 41 -15.66 -5.76 14.80
N ILE A 42 -15.55 -6.44 15.94
CA ILE A 42 -14.32 -7.09 16.40
C ILE A 42 -13.86 -8.18 15.42
N ARG A 43 -14.80 -8.99 14.93
CA ARG A 43 -14.48 -10.08 13.98
C ARG A 43 -13.93 -9.54 12.66
N SER A 44 -14.50 -8.43 12.18
CA SER A 44 -14.00 -7.73 11.00
C SER A 44 -12.59 -7.16 11.23
N ILE A 45 -12.30 -6.64 12.42
CA ILE A 45 -10.96 -6.15 12.79
C ILE A 45 -9.96 -7.31 12.79
N ASP A 46 -10.31 -8.45 13.39
CA ASP A 46 -9.44 -9.62 13.44
C ASP A 46 -9.10 -10.14 12.04
N LEU A 47 -10.10 -10.25 11.16
CA LEU A 47 -9.90 -10.63 9.76
C LEU A 47 -8.98 -9.64 9.02
N LEU A 48 -9.13 -8.33 9.25
CA LEU A 48 -8.26 -7.32 8.65
C LEU A 48 -6.81 -7.45 9.14
N VAL A 49 -6.62 -7.74 10.42
CA VAL A 49 -5.28 -7.97 11.00
C VAL A 49 -4.64 -9.22 10.40
N ILE A 50 -5.37 -10.33 10.33
CA ILE A 50 -4.90 -11.59 9.73
C ILE A 50 -4.51 -11.36 8.27
N LYS A 51 -5.40 -10.74 7.48
CA LYS A 51 -5.11 -10.42 6.07
C LYS A 51 -3.86 -9.56 5.94
N GLY A 52 -3.72 -8.52 6.75
CA GLY A 52 -2.56 -7.64 6.69
C GLY A 52 -1.25 -8.30 7.17
N GLN A 53 -1.32 -9.34 8.00
CA GLN A 53 -0.17 -10.18 8.36
C GLN A 53 0.22 -11.11 7.21
N MET A 54 -0.75 -11.77 6.58
CA MET A 54 -0.51 -12.63 5.42
C MET A 54 0.13 -11.85 4.27
N GLU A 55 -0.42 -10.68 3.95
CA GLU A 55 0.13 -9.76 2.94
C GLU A 55 1.59 -9.37 3.21
N LEU A 56 1.94 -9.16 4.49
CA LEU A 56 3.32 -8.83 4.88
C LEU A 56 4.24 -10.01 4.64
N VAL A 57 3.82 -11.21 5.03
CA VAL A 57 4.61 -12.43 4.85
C VAL A 57 4.83 -12.72 3.37
N GLU A 58 3.79 -12.62 2.53
CA GLU A 58 3.89 -12.83 1.09
C GLU A 58 4.83 -11.83 0.42
N THR A 59 4.80 -10.57 0.86
CA THR A 59 5.68 -9.51 0.33
C THR A 59 7.12 -9.73 0.76
N LEU A 60 7.37 -10.09 2.02
CA LEU A 60 8.73 -10.32 2.53
C LEU A 60 9.36 -11.60 1.98
N LYS A 61 8.55 -12.63 1.71
CA LYS A 61 9.01 -13.90 1.11
C LYS A 61 9.13 -13.84 -0.41
N ILE A 62 8.85 -12.70 -1.03
CA ILE A 62 8.90 -12.52 -2.49
C ILE A 62 7.97 -13.51 -3.21
N PHE A 63 6.81 -13.80 -2.60
CA PHE A 63 5.76 -14.61 -3.23
C PHE A 63 4.90 -13.76 -4.18
N LYS A 64 4.90 -12.43 -3.98
CA LYS A 64 4.25 -11.47 -4.89
C LYS A 64 5.20 -10.99 -5.97
N GLN A 65 4.65 -10.69 -7.14
CA GLN A 65 5.34 -9.97 -8.22
C GLN A 65 5.40 -8.46 -7.94
N LYS A 66 6.40 -7.77 -8.53
CA LYS A 66 6.59 -6.31 -8.45
C LYS A 66 5.33 -5.52 -8.83
N SER A 67 4.59 -5.98 -9.83
CA SER A 67 3.33 -5.37 -10.29
C SER A 67 2.29 -5.25 -9.17
N HIS A 68 2.14 -6.29 -8.34
CA HIS A 68 1.18 -6.29 -7.23
C HIS A 68 1.55 -5.27 -6.14
N VAL A 69 2.84 -5.20 -5.79
CA VAL A 69 3.34 -4.24 -4.78
C VAL A 69 3.23 -2.81 -5.32
N MET A 70 3.55 -2.61 -6.60
CA MET A 70 3.38 -1.34 -7.30
C MET A 70 1.93 -0.86 -7.31
N ALA A 71 0.99 -1.74 -7.63
CA ALA A 71 -0.44 -1.41 -7.65
C ALA A 71 -0.93 -0.94 -6.27
N PHE A 72 -0.44 -1.56 -5.19
CA PHE A 72 -0.74 -1.14 -3.82
C PHE A 72 -0.16 0.26 -3.51
N LEU A 73 1.11 0.49 -3.84
CA LEU A 73 1.82 1.74 -3.52
C LEU A 73 1.35 2.94 -4.37
N GLN A 74 0.97 2.70 -5.62
CA GLN A 74 0.52 3.75 -6.56
C GLN A 74 -1.00 3.96 -6.56
N GLY A 75 -1.76 3.14 -5.83
CA GLY A 75 -3.21 3.03 -5.94
C GLY A 75 -3.98 4.36 -5.82
N HIS A 76 -4.55 4.74 -6.97
CA HIS A 76 -5.54 5.80 -7.27
C HIS A 76 -5.05 7.26 -7.36
N GLY A 77 -3.91 7.46 -7.99
CA GLY A 77 -3.53 8.73 -8.60
C GLY A 77 -3.39 8.63 -10.12
N ARG A 78 -4.39 8.10 -10.86
CA ARG A 78 -4.49 8.51 -12.27
C ARG A 78 -4.81 9.98 -12.23
N ASN A 79 -3.79 10.80 -12.44
CA ASN A 79 -3.96 12.14 -12.96
C ASN A 79 -4.79 11.98 -14.22
N ARG A 80 -6.13 12.12 -14.12
CA ARG A 80 -6.95 12.47 -15.26
C ARG A 80 -6.42 13.84 -15.64
N SER A 81 -5.41 13.86 -16.50
CA SER A 81 -5.05 15.05 -17.23
C SER A 81 -6.37 15.59 -17.73
N ARG A 82 -6.69 16.77 -17.19
CA ARG A 82 -7.69 17.69 -17.65
C ARG A 82 -7.47 17.79 -19.16
N THR A 83 -8.19 16.98 -19.95
CA THR A 83 -8.14 17.09 -21.41
C THR A 83 -8.56 18.51 -21.69
N ASP A 84 -7.61 19.24 -22.25
CA ASP A 84 -7.70 20.65 -22.52
C ASP A 84 -9.02 20.94 -23.24
N LEU A 85 -9.91 21.66 -22.57
CA LEU A 85 -10.89 22.50 -23.28
C LEU A 85 -10.06 23.61 -23.92
N HIS A 86 -9.37 23.28 -25.00
CA HIS A 86 -8.90 24.26 -25.95
C HIS A 86 -10.13 24.89 -26.56
N SER A 87 -10.29 26.16 -26.23
CA SER A 87 -10.97 27.18 -27.00
C SER A 87 -11.08 26.82 -28.48
N THR A 88 -12.31 26.74 -28.97
CA THR A 88 -12.67 27.18 -30.32
C THR A 88 -14.05 27.81 -30.21
#